data_AF-A0A2M7VHJ3-F1
#
_entry.id   AF-A0A2M7VHJ3-F1
#
_cell.length_a   1.000
_cell.length_b   1.000
_cell.length_c   1.000
_cell.angle_alpha   90.00
_cell.angle_beta   90.00
_cell.angle_gamma   90.00
#
_symmetry.space_group_name_H-M   'P 1'
#
loop_
_entity.id
_entity.type
_entity.pdbx_description
1 polymer ?
#
loop_
_entity_poly.entity_id
_entity_poly.type
_entity_poly.pdbx_seq_one_letter_code
_entity_poly.pdbx_strand_id
1 'polypeptide(L)'
;MRVLIATPLFPPDIGGPATYVFNLAQKLAKRGAEVLVVSFGHTPNLLWERNQDGFEKITVPLKMAKGLRHFSFFQQVLQNGHDCDLIYSHDLWSVGLPSRLANIFLKKPLIIRLGGDSLWEAALERGL
;
A
#
# COMPACT_ATOMS: atom_id res chain seq x y z
N MET A 1 -17.41 -6.08 0.93
CA MET A 1 -16.63 -5.05 0.23
C MET A 1 -15.17 -5.41 0.34
N ARG A 2 -14.43 -5.43 -0.77
CA ARG A 2 -13.01 -5.75 -0.87
C ARG A 2 -12.19 -4.49 -1.13
N VAL A 3 -11.23 -4.20 -0.26
CA VAL A 3 -10.39 -3.00 -0.35
C VAL A 3 -8.92 -3.39 -0.41
N LEU A 4 -8.25 -2.98 -1.49
CA LEU A 4 -6.80 -3.06 -1.59
C LEU A 4 -6.21 -1.74 -1.11
N ILE A 5 -5.42 -1.77 -0.04
CA ILE A 5 -4.69 -0.61 0.46
C ILE A 5 -3.23 -0.72 0.05
N ALA A 6 -2.76 0.22 -0.76
CA ALA A 6 -1.36 0.35 -1.15
C ALA A 6 -0.68 1.40 -0.28
N THR A 7 0.39 1.02 0.42
CA THR A 7 1.11 1.92 1.35
C THR A 7 2.63 1.78 1.22
N PRO A 8 3.40 2.88 1.25
CA PRO A 8 4.86 2.79 1.16
C PRO A 8 5.49 2.17 2.41
N LEU A 9 4.79 2.26 3.54
CA LEU A 9 5.28 1.92 4.87
C LEU A 9 4.18 1.23 5.68
N PHE A 10 4.55 0.24 6.48
CA PHE A 10 3.62 -0.49 7.34
C PHE A 10 4.34 -1.09 8.55
N PRO A 11 3.68 -1.31 9.70
CA PRO A 11 4.32 -1.97 10.83
C PRO A 11 5.01 -3.29 10.44
N PRO A 12 6.19 -3.61 11.01
CA PRO A 12 6.84 -2.98 12.18
C PRO A 12 7.56 -1.65 11.92
N ASP A 13 7.61 -1.17 10.68
CA ASP A 13 8.25 0.12 10.37
C ASP A 13 7.44 1.29 10.96
N ILE A 14 8.14 2.26 11.54
CA ILE A 14 7.53 3.39 12.26
C ILE A 14 7.29 4.56 11.30
N GLY A 15 6.06 5.10 11.29
CA GLY A 15 5.74 6.33 10.56
C GLY A 15 4.24 6.61 10.51
N GLY A 16 3.88 7.86 10.18
CA GLY A 16 2.49 8.31 10.09
C GLY A 16 1.62 7.43 9.15
N PRO A 17 2.06 7.16 7.91
CA PRO A 17 1.33 6.27 7.00
C PRO A 17 1.16 4.85 7.55
N ALA A 18 2.18 4.31 8.24
CA ALA A 18 2.14 2.98 8.83
C ALA A 18 1.05 2.86 9.90
N THR A 19 1.03 3.79 10.87
CA THR A 19 0.03 3.82 11.94
C THR A 19 -1.38 4.10 11.40
N TYR A 20 -1.51 5.00 10.42
CA TYR A 20 -2.80 5.32 9.81
C TYR A 20 -3.39 4.11 9.10
N VAL A 21 -2.62 3.47 8.20
CA VAL A 21 -3.07 2.33 7.41
C VAL A 21 -3.37 1.12 8.29
N PHE A 22 -2.56 0.85 9.31
CA PHE A 22 -2.83 -0.21 10.28
C PHE A 22 -4.20 -0.03 10.96
N ASN A 23 -4.44 1.15 11.53
CA ASN A 23 -5.69 1.45 12.22
C ASN A 23 -6.89 1.43 11.27
N LEU A 24 -6.72 1.93 10.05
CA LEU A 24 -7.76 1.91 9.03
C LEU A 24 -8.11 0.48 8.62
N ALA A 25 -7.11 -0.34 8.29
CA ALA A 25 -7.29 -1.72 7.89
C ALA A 25 -8.00 -2.54 8.97
N GLN A 26 -7.56 -2.41 10.24
CA GLN A 26 -8.19 -3.09 11.36
C GLN A 26 -9.65 -2.66 11.56
N LYS A 27 -9.95 -1.35 11.49
CA LYS A 27 -11.32 -0.83 11.64
C LYS A 27 -12.24 -1.25 10.50
N LEU A 28 -11.73 -1.30 9.27
CA LEU A 28 -12.48 -1.78 8.10
C LEU A 28 -12.76 -3.28 8.21
N ALA A 29 -11.76 -4.08 8.57
CA ALA A 29 -11.92 -5.52 8.80
C ALA A 29 -12.97 -5.82 9.88
N LYS A 30 -12.91 -5.11 11.02
CA LYS A 30 -13.91 -5.22 12.11
C LYS A 30 -15.34 -4.86 11.67
N ARG A 31 -15.50 -4.08 10.60
CA ARG A 31 -16.80 -3.73 10.01
C ARG A 31 -17.24 -4.69 8.90
N GLY A 32 -16.52 -5.80 8.70
CA GLY A 32 -16.85 -6.84 7.71
C GLY A 32 -16.30 -6.58 6.31
N ALA A 33 -15.40 -5.62 6.12
CA ALA A 33 -14.70 -5.47 4.86
C ALA A 33 -13.53 -6.48 4.76
N GLU A 34 -13.32 -7.03 3.57
CA GLU A 34 -12.13 -7.80 3.25
C GLU A 34 -11.03 -6.81 2.85
N VAL A 35 -9.94 -6.77 3.62
CA VAL A 35 -8.86 -5.80 3.42
C VAL A 35 -7.58 -6.54 3.09
N LEU A 36 -6.96 -6.14 1.99
CA LEU A 36 -5.62 -6.55 1.60
C LEU A 36 -4.70 -5.33 1.63
N VAL A 37 -3.63 -5.40 2.42
CA VAL A 37 -2.59 -4.36 2.47
C VAL A 37 -1.38 -4.80 1.66
N VAL A 38 -1.00 -4.00 0.66
CA VAL A 38 0.25 -4.19 -0.10
C VAL A 38 1.23 -3.10 0.35
N SER A 39 2.39 -3.52 0.84
CA SER A 39 3.40 -2.63 1.42
C SER A 39 4.82 -3.01 1.04
N PHE A 40 5.77 -2.09 1.19
CA PHE A 40 7.18 -2.45 1.23
C PHE A 40 7.59 -2.84 2.66
N GLY A 41 8.64 -3.66 2.80
CA GLY A 41 9.20 -3.97 4.11
C GLY A 41 10.52 -4.75 4.06
N HIS A 42 11.19 -4.83 5.21
CA HIS A 42 12.44 -5.57 5.38
C HIS A 42 12.25 -7.09 5.50
N THR A 43 11.10 -7.51 6.02
CA THR A 43 10.69 -8.92 6.11
C THR A 43 9.66 -9.20 4.99
N PRO A 44 10.11 -9.63 3.79
CA PRO A 44 9.20 -9.82 2.67
C PRO A 44 8.30 -11.03 2.87
N ASN A 45 7.05 -10.90 2.42
CA ASN A 45 6.11 -12.00 2.27
C ASN A 45 5.25 -11.69 1.05
N LEU A 46 5.57 -12.33 -0.08
CA LEU A 46 4.86 -12.10 -1.35
C LEU A 46 3.54 -12.87 -1.44
N LEU A 47 3.27 -13.73 -0.45
CA LEU A 47 2.00 -14.42 -0.28
C LEU A 47 1.14 -13.65 0.71
N TRP A 48 -0.17 -13.84 0.64
CA TRP A 48 -1.10 -13.31 1.64
C TRP A 48 -0.78 -13.90 3.02
N GLU A 49 -0.63 -13.01 3.98
CA GLU A 49 -0.56 -13.38 5.39
C GLU A 49 -1.73 -12.74 6.12
N ARG A 50 -2.59 -13.57 6.69
CA ARG A 50 -3.67 -13.08 7.54
C ARG A 50 -3.08 -12.69 8.88
N ASN A 51 -3.11 -11.40 9.17
CA ASN A 51 -2.67 -10.88 10.45
C ASN A 51 -3.71 -11.17 11.54
N GLN A 52 -3.26 -11.25 12.80
CA GLN A 52 -4.11 -11.37 13.99
C GLN A 52 -5.17 -10.25 14.08
N ASP A 53 -4.92 -9.14 13.39
CA ASP A 53 -5.80 -7.97 13.30
C ASP A 53 -6.98 -8.13 12.31
N GLY A 54 -7.09 -9.28 11.63
CA GLY A 54 -8.26 -9.64 10.83
C GLY A 54 -8.23 -9.22 9.36
N PHE A 55 -7.09 -8.74 8.86
CA PHE A 55 -6.87 -8.40 7.45
C PHE A 55 -5.65 -9.13 6.88
N GLU A 56 -5.53 -9.13 5.55
CA GLU A 56 -4.43 -9.75 4.83
C GLU A 56 -3.36 -8.73 4.47
N LYS A 57 -2.11 -9.18 4.44
CA LYS A 57 -0.96 -8.35 4.08
C LYS A 57 -0.05 -9.08 3.09
N ILE A 58 0.47 -8.31 2.14
CA ILE A 58 1.58 -8.67 1.24
C ILE A 58 2.70 -7.64 1.45
N THR A 59 3.93 -8.13 1.57
CA THR A 59 5.13 -7.31 1.80
C THR A 59 6.14 -7.52 0.68
N VAL A 60 6.39 -6.48 -0.10
CA VAL A 60 7.40 -6.43 -1.16
C VAL A 60 8.77 -6.07 -0.56
N PRO A 61 9.85 -6.81 -0.87
CA PRO A 61 11.15 -6.58 -0.24
C PRO A 61 11.78 -5.24 -0.60
N LEU A 62 12.20 -4.48 0.42
CA LEU A 62 12.95 -3.23 0.25
C LEU A 62 14.36 -3.43 -0.32
N LYS A 63 14.98 -4.59 -0.06
CA LYS A 63 16.35 -4.96 -0.50
C LYS A 63 16.46 -5.09 -2.03
N MET A 64 15.34 -5.28 -2.72
CA MET A 64 15.32 -5.40 -4.17
C MET A 64 15.64 -4.03 -4.82
N ALA A 65 16.34 -4.05 -5.96
CA ALA A 65 16.68 -2.83 -6.70
C ALA A 65 15.43 -1.97 -6.95
N LYS A 66 15.57 -0.64 -6.87
CA LYS A 66 14.44 0.29 -6.90
C LYS A 66 13.51 0.03 -8.10
N GLY A 67 14.00 -0.19 -9.31
CA GLY A 67 13.13 -0.49 -10.46
C GLY A 67 12.32 -1.79 -10.28
N LEU A 68 13.00 -2.86 -9.89
CA LEU A 68 12.40 -4.19 -9.74
C LEU A 68 11.37 -4.24 -8.61
N ARG A 69 11.61 -3.56 -7.48
CA ARG A 69 10.65 -3.58 -6.36
C ARG A 69 9.35 -2.85 -6.70
N HIS A 70 9.41 -1.75 -7.45
CA HIS A 70 8.20 -1.06 -7.91
C HIS A 70 7.46 -1.89 -8.97
N PHE A 71 8.19 -2.59 -9.83
CA PHE A 71 7.57 -3.54 -10.76
C PHE A 71 6.89 -4.71 -10.03
N SER A 72 7.56 -5.29 -9.04
CA SER A 72 6.97 -6.34 -8.18
C SER A 72 5.74 -5.83 -7.42
N PHE A 73 5.79 -4.60 -6.91
CA PHE A 73 4.64 -3.95 -6.29
C PHE A 73 3.48 -3.75 -7.27
N PHE A 74 3.76 -3.23 -8.47
CA PHE A 74 2.79 -3.12 -9.56
C PHE A 74 2.14 -4.49 -9.86
N GLN A 75 2.94 -5.54 -9.98
CA GLN A 75 2.44 -6.89 -10.25
C GLN A 75 1.53 -7.38 -9.12
N GLN A 76 1.87 -7.12 -7.86
CA GLN A 76 1.03 -7.49 -6.73
C GLN A 76 -0.30 -6.72 -6.72
N VAL A 77 -0.29 -5.42 -7.03
CA VAL A 77 -1.54 -4.66 -7.16
C VAL A 77 -2.36 -5.16 -8.36
N LEU A 78 -1.72 -5.47 -9.50
CA LEU A 78 -2.40 -5.98 -10.69
C LEU A 78 -3.06 -7.35 -10.44
N GLN A 79 -2.35 -8.27 -9.79
CA GLN A 79 -2.86 -9.62 -9.54
C GLN A 79 -3.99 -9.61 -8.50
N ASN A 80 -3.83 -8.87 -7.41
CA ASN A 80 -4.80 -8.91 -6.30
C ASN A 80 -5.90 -7.84 -6.41
N GLY A 81 -5.72 -6.83 -7.25
CA GLY A 81 -6.70 -5.76 -7.44
C GLY A 81 -7.88 -6.13 -8.34
N HIS A 82 -7.84 -7.25 -9.06
CA HIS A 82 -8.93 -7.72 -9.92
C HIS A 82 -10.24 -7.92 -9.15
N ASP A 83 -10.14 -8.51 -7.96
CA ASP A 83 -11.30 -8.86 -7.13
C ASP A 83 -11.71 -7.76 -6.16
N CYS A 84 -11.02 -6.61 -6.17
CA CYS A 84 -11.30 -5.52 -5.25
C CYS A 84 -12.39 -4.58 -5.79
N ASP A 85 -13.12 -3.96 -4.88
CA ASP A 85 -14.11 -2.91 -5.17
C ASP A 85 -13.46 -1.52 -5.18
N LEU A 86 -12.35 -1.35 -4.45
CA LEU A 86 -11.65 -0.09 -4.27
C LEU A 86 -10.13 -0.32 -4.08
N ILE A 87 -9.32 0.50 -4.74
CA ILE A 87 -7.88 0.64 -4.47
C ILE A 87 -7.63 1.96 -3.75
N TYR A 88 -6.98 1.91 -2.59
CA TYR A 88 -6.66 3.09 -1.78
C TYR A 88 -5.15 3.23 -1.58
N SER A 89 -4.55 4.25 -2.18
CA SER A 89 -3.11 4.48 -2.17
C SER A 89 -2.71 5.63 -1.25
N HIS A 90 -1.61 5.48 -0.50
CA HIS A 90 -1.18 6.42 0.56
C HIS A 90 0.08 7.23 0.23
N ASP A 91 0.54 7.20 -1.02
CA ASP A 91 1.62 8.05 -1.51
C ASP A 91 1.51 8.16 -3.03
N LEU A 92 2.05 9.22 -3.63
CA LEU A 92 2.01 9.46 -5.07
C LEU A 92 3.00 8.61 -5.85
N TRP A 93 4.25 8.54 -5.38
CA TRP A 93 5.36 8.13 -6.22
C TRP A 93 5.68 6.66 -6.07
N SER A 94 5.93 6.22 -4.85
CA SER A 94 6.41 4.87 -4.55
C SER A 94 5.31 3.81 -4.65
N VAL A 95 4.07 4.18 -4.31
CA VAL A 95 2.92 3.24 -4.40
C VAL A 95 1.79 3.77 -5.27
N GLY A 96 1.62 5.09 -5.40
CA GLY A 96 0.57 5.69 -6.22
C GLY A 96 0.78 5.43 -7.71
N LEU A 97 1.99 5.64 -8.23
CA LEU A 97 2.34 5.36 -9.62
C LEU A 97 2.14 3.89 -10.00
N PRO A 98 2.70 2.89 -9.29
CA PRO A 98 2.45 1.49 -9.62
C PRO A 98 0.96 1.12 -9.48
N SER A 99 0.25 1.68 -8.48
CA SER A 99 -1.20 1.47 -8.34
C SER A 99 -1.99 2.05 -9.52
N ARG A 100 -1.62 3.25 -9.99
CA ARG A 100 -2.25 3.91 -11.13
C ARG A 100 -2.01 3.16 -12.43
N LEU A 101 -0.79 2.64 -12.63
CA LEU A 101 -0.44 1.80 -13.78
C LEU A 101 -1.24 0.50 -13.76
N ALA A 102 -1.32 -0.20 -12.61
CA ALA A 102 -2.14 -1.40 -12.48
C ALA A 102 -3.62 -1.09 -12.76
N ASN A 103 -4.11 0.06 -12.27
CA ASN A 103 -5.49 0.47 -12.45
C ASN A 103 -5.88 0.80 -13.90
N ILE A 104 -4.93 1.04 -14.80
CA ILE A 104 -5.23 1.15 -16.25
C ILE A 104 -5.90 -0.14 -16.74
N PHE A 105 -5.43 -1.29 -16.24
CA PHE A 105 -5.94 -2.60 -16.61
C PHE A 105 -7.14 -3.01 -15.76
N LEU A 106 -7.10 -2.72 -14.45
CA LEU A 106 -8.13 -3.14 -13.50
C LEU A 106 -9.42 -2.31 -13.56
N LYS A 107 -9.32 -1.03 -13.97
CA LYS A 107 -10.45 -0.08 -14.06
C LYS A 107 -11.28 0.01 -12.78
N LYS A 108 -10.63 -0.10 -11.62
CA LYS A 108 -11.28 0.04 -10.31
C LYS A 108 -11.30 1.50 -9.86
N PRO A 109 -12.24 1.89 -8.98
CA PRO A 109 -12.10 3.12 -8.23
C PRO A 109 -10.73 3.17 -7.55
N LEU A 110 -9.96 4.21 -7.83
CA LEU A 110 -8.64 4.45 -7.24
C LEU A 110 -8.68 5.78 -6.51
N ILE A 111 -8.49 5.73 -5.20
CA ILE A 111 -8.34 6.92 -4.36
C ILE A 111 -6.87 7.03 -3.97
N ILE A 112 -6.28 8.20 -4.21
CA ILE A 112 -4.90 8.49 -3.80
C ILE A 112 -4.97 9.55 -2.71
N ARG A 113 -4.52 9.19 -1.51
CA ARG A 113 -4.37 10.11 -0.39
C ARG A 113 -3.01 10.77 -0.46
N LEU A 114 -3.04 12.10 -0.49
CA LEU A 114 -1.88 12.95 -0.30
C LEU A 114 -1.84 13.34 1.17
N GLY A 115 -0.95 12.75 1.96
CA GLY A 115 -0.65 13.20 3.32
C GLY A 115 0.86 13.30 3.45
N GLY A 116 1.35 14.32 4.18
CA GLY A 116 2.78 14.64 4.42
C GLY A 116 3.72 13.87 3.50
N ASP A 117 3.68 14.18 2.20
CA ASP A 117 4.29 13.32 1.20
C ASP A 117 5.81 13.51 1.23
N SER A 118 6.53 12.55 0.68
CA SER A 118 8.00 12.59 0.66
C SER A 118 8.57 13.88 0.04
N LEU A 119 7.82 14.55 -0.84
CA LEU A 119 8.19 15.86 -1.38
C LEU A 119 8.01 16.97 -0.35
N TRP A 120 6.91 17.00 0.40
CA TRP A 120 6.72 17.94 1.51
C TRP A 120 7.79 17.77 2.59
N GLU A 121 8.07 16.54 3.01
CA GLU A 121 9.12 16.25 4.00
C GLU A 121 10.51 16.63 3.47
N ALA A 122 10.84 16.23 2.23
CA ALA A 122 12.12 16.59 1.62
C ALA A 122 12.27 18.10 1.39
N ALA A 123 11.18 18.82 1.18
CA ALA A 123 11.22 20.26 1.01
C ALA A 123 11.45 20.99 2.34
N LEU A 124 10.81 20.54 3.44
CA LEU A 124 11.12 21.01 4.79
C LEU A 124 12.58 20.67 5.19
N GLU A 125 13.06 19.46 4.89
CA GLU A 125 14.45 19.07 5.15
C GLU A 125 15.47 19.91 4.35
N ARG A 126 15.09 20.36 3.15
CA ARG A 126 15.92 21.20 2.28
C ARG A 126 15.78 22.70 2.56
N GLY A 127 15.03 23.08 3.59
CA GLY A 127 14.94 24.45 4.07
C GLY A 127 14.01 25.34 3.25
N LEU A 128 12.87 24.80 2.79
CA LEU A 128 11.67 25.64 2.74
C LEU A 128 11.26 26.06 4.15
#